data_AF-A0A1H5JDW3-F1
#
_entry.id   AF-A0A1H5JDW3-F1
#
_cell.length_a   1.000
_cell.length_b   1.000
_cell.length_c   1.000
_cell.angle_alpha   90.00
_cell.angle_beta   90.00
_cell.angle_gamma   90.00
#
_symmetry.space_group_name_H-M   'P 1'
#
loop_
_entity.id
_entity.type
_entity.pdbx_description
1 polymer ?
#
loop_
_entity_poly.entity_id
_entity_poly.type
_entity_poly.pdbx_seq_one_letter_code
_entity_poly.pdbx_strand_id
1 'polypeptide(L)'
;MAMSKPERNEKGHFIIGKKGGPGRPKGSRSKLATEFIDALYQDFEQHGVGVIAKVRSDKPDVYLKVVANLMPAKMEASLTQVSLFASYDLQDPKEFLEAYRIAKSMIGADPPAIELEAERRDAEFSDDD
;
A
#
# COMPACT_ATOMS: atom_id res chain seq x y z
N MET A 1 -17.60 48.23 18.64
CA MET A 1 -16.28 48.88 18.75
C MET A 1 -15.59 48.80 17.39
N ALA A 2 -15.45 49.92 16.67
CA ALA A 2 -14.80 49.94 15.37
C ALA A 2 -13.27 49.76 15.55
N MET A 3 -12.70 48.67 15.02
CA MET A 3 -11.26 48.45 15.05
C MET A 3 -10.57 49.39 14.04
N SER A 4 -9.58 50.15 14.50
CA SER A 4 -8.86 51.13 13.69
C SER A 4 -8.07 50.45 12.56
N LYS A 5 -8.06 51.08 11.38
CA LYS A 5 -7.30 50.60 10.22
C LYS A 5 -5.80 50.57 10.55
N PRO A 6 -5.06 49.52 10.15
CA PRO A 6 -3.63 49.44 10.40
C PRO A 6 -2.88 50.54 9.63
N GLU A 7 -1.99 51.24 10.33
CA GLU A 7 -1.14 52.28 9.74
C GLU A 7 -0.17 51.66 8.71
N ARG A 8 -0.01 52.37 7.60
CA ARG A 8 0.88 52.01 6.49
C ARG A 8 1.85 53.16 6.22
N ASN A 9 3.05 52.86 5.75
CA ASN A 9 3.99 53.88 5.28
C ASN A 9 3.52 54.46 3.92
N GLU A 10 4.21 55.49 3.43
CA GLU A 10 3.93 56.13 2.13
C GLU A 10 3.99 55.16 0.95
N LYS A 11 4.71 54.04 1.10
CA LYS A 11 4.82 52.94 0.11
C LYS A 11 3.75 51.85 0.31
N GLY A 12 2.81 52.03 1.23
CA GLY A 12 1.71 51.10 1.51
C GLY A 12 2.06 49.88 2.38
N HIS A 13 3.30 49.77 2.88
CA HIS A 13 3.75 48.68 3.75
C HIS A 13 3.33 48.91 5.20
N PHE A 14 3.11 47.82 5.95
CA PHE A 14 2.89 47.91 7.39
C PHE A 14 4.13 48.48 8.11
N ILE A 15 3.91 49.40 9.04
CA ILE A 15 4.99 50.03 9.79
C ILE A 15 5.56 49.02 10.79
N ILE A 16 6.87 48.77 10.70
CA ILE A 16 7.60 47.89 11.62
C ILE A 16 7.49 48.46 13.04
N GLY A 17 7.12 47.62 14.01
CA GLY A 17 6.96 48.03 15.42
C GLY A 17 5.55 48.49 15.82
N LYS A 18 4.61 48.62 14.88
CA LYS A 18 3.18 48.84 15.19
C LYS A 18 2.41 47.52 15.15
N LYS A 19 1.37 47.39 15.98
CA LYS A 19 0.47 46.22 15.96
C LYS A 19 -0.17 46.16 14.58
N GLY A 20 0.22 45.18 13.76
CA GLY A 20 -0.45 44.87 12.51
C GLY A 20 -1.94 44.66 12.77
N GLY A 21 -2.78 45.00 11.79
CA GLY A 21 -4.23 44.81 11.90
C GLY A 21 -4.58 43.35 12.26
N PRO A 22 -5.82 43.07 12.68
CA PRO A 22 -6.23 41.70 13.03
C PRO A 22 -5.90 40.80 11.83
N GLY A 23 -4.90 39.94 11.98
CA GLY A 23 -4.47 39.03 10.92
C GLY A 23 -5.63 38.12 10.52
N ARG A 24 -5.40 37.30 9.48
CA ARG A 24 -6.39 36.29 9.08
C ARG A 24 -6.80 35.47 10.34
N PRO A 25 -8.11 35.32 10.63
CA PRO A 25 -8.56 34.67 11.85
C PRO A 25 -7.97 33.27 11.99
N LYS A 26 -7.48 32.94 13.19
CA LYS A 26 -6.94 31.60 13.49
C LYS A 26 -8.00 30.55 13.15
N GLY A 27 -7.63 29.54 12.35
CA GLY A 27 -8.54 28.48 11.91
C GLY A 27 -9.34 28.75 10.64
N SER A 28 -9.31 29.97 10.07
CA SER A 28 -10.05 30.27 8.82
C SER A 28 -9.52 29.55 7.57
N ARG A 29 -8.31 28.97 7.60
CA ARG A 29 -7.84 28.04 6.55
C ARG A 29 -8.48 26.66 6.73
N SER A 30 -8.47 26.14 7.95
CA SER A 30 -9.08 24.86 8.29
C SER A 30 -10.59 24.87 8.01
N LYS A 31 -11.30 25.94 8.39
CA LYS A 31 -12.74 26.09 8.13
C LYS A 31 -13.07 26.07 6.63
N LEU A 32 -12.30 26.79 5.82
CA LEU A 32 -12.48 26.81 4.37
C LEU A 32 -12.25 25.43 3.74
N ALA A 33 -11.23 24.70 4.21
CA ALA A 33 -10.97 23.35 3.71
C ALA A 33 -12.11 22.39 4.03
N THR A 34 -12.65 22.44 5.24
CA THR A 34 -13.81 21.63 5.64
C THR A 34 -15.04 21.95 4.80
N GLU A 35 -15.41 23.23 4.71
CA GLU A 35 -16.58 23.66 3.92
C GLU A 35 -16.45 23.29 2.44
N PHE A 36 -15.23 23.34 1.89
CA PHE A 36 -14.96 22.93 0.51
C PHE A 36 -15.13 21.43 0.29
N ILE A 37 -14.65 20.60 1.22
CA ILE A 37 -14.82 19.14 1.15
C ILE A 37 -16.30 18.78 1.26
N ASP A 38 -17.05 19.40 2.18
CA ASP A 38 -18.48 19.15 2.34
C ASP A 38 -19.26 19.53 1.07
N ALA A 39 -18.94 20.67 0.46
CA ALA A 39 -19.56 21.09 -0.80
C ALA A 39 -19.23 20.12 -1.95
N LEU A 40 -17.98 19.66 -2.07
CA LEU A 40 -17.58 18.67 -3.06
C LEU A 40 -18.28 17.33 -2.84
N TYR A 41 -18.47 16.91 -1.60
CA TYR A 41 -19.19 15.69 -1.27
C TYR A 41 -20.65 15.78 -1.71
N GLN A 42 -21.34 16.89 -1.42
CA GLN A 42 -22.72 17.12 -1.85
C GLN A 42 -22.86 17.16 -3.39
N ASP A 43 -21.92 17.81 -4.08
CA ASP A 43 -21.87 17.83 -5.54
C ASP A 43 -21.70 16.41 -6.12
N PHE A 44 -20.82 15.62 -5.50
CA PHE A 44 -20.60 14.24 -5.90
C PHE A 44 -21.79 13.32 -5.61
N GLU A 45 -22.52 13.51 -4.50
CA GLU A 45 -23.78 12.77 -4.26
C GLU A 45 -24.83 13.07 -5.33
N GLN A 46 -24.90 14.31 -5.83
CA GLN A 46 -25.89 14.73 -6.82
C GLN A 46 -25.54 14.29 -8.24
N HIS A 47 -24.26 14.35 -8.63
CA HIS A 47 -23.84 14.10 -10.01
C HIS A 47 -23.09 12.77 -10.20
N GLY A 48 -22.44 12.27 -9.16
CA GLY A 48 -21.81 10.96 -9.05
C GLY A 48 -21.00 10.52 -10.27
N VAL A 49 -21.29 9.31 -10.74
CA VAL A 49 -20.57 8.63 -11.84
C VAL A 49 -20.71 9.38 -13.18
N GLY A 50 -21.75 10.19 -13.36
CA GLY A 50 -21.96 10.97 -14.58
C GLY A 50 -20.82 11.96 -14.85
N VAL A 51 -20.28 12.58 -13.79
CA VAL A 51 -19.12 13.49 -13.90
C VAL A 51 -17.88 12.72 -14.34
N ILE A 52 -17.68 11.51 -13.83
CA ILE A 52 -16.54 10.66 -14.18
C ILE A 52 -16.54 10.33 -15.67
N ALA A 53 -17.70 9.95 -16.21
CA ALA A 53 -17.86 9.65 -17.64
C ALA A 53 -17.55 10.88 -18.51
N LYS A 54 -18.06 12.05 -18.11
CA LYS A 54 -17.83 13.31 -18.82
C LYS A 54 -16.37 13.76 -18.78
N VAL A 55 -15.69 13.63 -17.64
CA VAL A 55 -14.26 13.96 -17.54
C VAL A 55 -13.43 13.00 -18.40
N ARG A 56 -13.80 11.71 -18.45
CA ARG A 56 -13.14 10.73 -19.32
C ARG A 56 -13.29 11.08 -20.81
N SER A 57 -14.46 11.58 -21.25
CA SER A 57 -14.64 12.00 -22.65
C SER A 57 -13.95 13.32 -22.96
N ASP A 58 -14.12 14.33 -22.09
CA ASP A 58 -13.75 15.71 -22.40
C ASP A 58 -12.26 15.97 -22.10
N LYS A 59 -11.70 15.32 -21.07
CA LYS A 59 -10.31 15.49 -20.60
C LYS A 59 -9.70 14.16 -20.14
N PRO A 60 -9.42 13.24 -21.07
CA PRO A 60 -8.92 11.90 -20.75
C PRO A 60 -7.55 11.94 -20.03
N ASP A 61 -6.69 12.92 -20.32
CA ASP A 61 -5.38 13.05 -19.66
C ASP A 61 -5.51 13.41 -18.17
N VAL A 62 -6.46 14.30 -17.83
CA VAL A 62 -6.76 14.67 -16.45
C VAL A 62 -7.40 13.50 -15.72
N TYR A 63 -8.30 12.78 -16.38
CA TYR A 63 -8.91 11.57 -15.84
C TYR A 63 -7.84 10.54 -15.41
N LEU A 64 -6.90 10.23 -16.31
CA LEU A 64 -5.82 9.27 -16.02
C LEU A 64 -4.88 9.76 -14.91
N LYS A 65 -4.60 11.06 -14.83
CA LYS A 65 -3.81 11.64 -13.73
C LYS A 65 -4.51 11.50 -12.37
N VAL A 66 -5.81 11.75 -12.32
CA VAL A 66 -6.60 11.56 -11.08
C VAL A 66 -6.59 10.10 -10.66
N VAL A 67 -6.80 9.17 -11.61
CA VAL A 67 -6.71 7.73 -11.34
C VAL A 67 -5.31 7.36 -10.81
N ALA A 68 -4.25 7.85 -11.43
CA ALA A 68 -2.87 7.60 -10.99
C ALA A 68 -2.59 8.15 -9.58
N ASN A 69 -3.18 9.29 -9.20
CA ASN A 69 -3.03 9.89 -7.86
C ASN A 69 -3.83 9.15 -6.77
N LEU A 70 -4.89 8.44 -7.14
CA LEU A 70 -5.66 7.60 -6.22
C LEU A 70 -4.96 6.26 -5.95
N MET A 71 -4.13 5.81 -6.88
CA MET A 71 -3.32 4.60 -6.69
C MET A 71 -2.19 4.90 -5.70
N PRO A 72 -1.95 4.00 -4.71
CA PRO A 72 -0.79 4.11 -3.85
C PRO A 72 0.49 4.19 -4.71
N ALA A 73 1.30 5.25 -4.53
CA ALA A 73 2.53 5.46 -5.30
C ALA A 73 3.53 4.29 -5.17
N LYS A 74 3.40 3.51 -4.09
CA LYS A 74 3.98 2.20 -3.91
C LYS A 74 2.87 1.16 -3.94
N MET A 75 2.47 0.71 -5.14
CA MET A 75 2.30 -0.72 -5.26
C MET A 75 3.69 -1.32 -5.11
N GLU A 76 4.14 -1.52 -3.87
CA GLU A 76 4.97 -2.69 -3.58
C GLU A 76 4.05 -3.88 -3.84
N ALA A 77 3.82 -4.17 -5.13
CA ALA A 77 3.79 -5.55 -5.52
C ALA A 77 5.15 -6.07 -5.05
N SER A 78 5.20 -6.58 -3.83
CA SER A 78 5.90 -7.82 -3.62
C SER A 78 5.39 -8.68 -4.77
N LEU A 79 6.12 -8.70 -5.88
CA LEU A 79 6.31 -9.90 -6.66
C LEU A 79 6.88 -10.87 -5.65
N THR A 80 6.03 -11.33 -4.73
CA THR A 80 6.28 -12.45 -3.87
C THR A 80 6.62 -13.48 -4.91
N GLN A 81 7.89 -13.85 -4.97
CA GLN A 81 8.28 -15.05 -5.64
C GLN A 81 7.33 -16.08 -5.06
N VAL A 82 6.28 -16.42 -5.82
CA VAL A 82 5.37 -17.48 -5.42
C VAL A 82 6.26 -18.68 -5.62
N SER A 83 6.92 -19.08 -4.53
CA SER A 83 7.70 -20.29 -4.51
C SER A 83 6.72 -21.37 -4.94
N LEU A 84 7.08 -22.11 -5.98
CA LEU A 84 6.28 -23.23 -6.47
C LEU A 84 6.00 -24.24 -5.34
N PHE A 85 6.86 -24.24 -4.32
CA PHE A 85 6.78 -25.09 -3.13
C PHE A 85 6.07 -24.44 -1.94
N ALA A 86 5.59 -23.19 -2.05
CA ALA A 86 4.95 -22.48 -0.95
C ALA A 86 3.65 -23.13 -0.45
N SER A 87 3.00 -23.92 -1.31
CA SER A 87 1.76 -24.64 -0.98
C SER A 87 1.98 -26.04 -0.41
N TYR A 88 3.23 -26.50 -0.28
CA TYR A 88 3.55 -27.83 0.24
C TYR A 88 3.99 -27.72 1.70
N ASP A 89 3.43 -28.58 2.56
CA ASP A 89 3.95 -28.77 3.91
C ASP A 89 5.14 -29.73 3.88
N LEU A 90 6.36 -29.19 4.02
CA LEU A 90 7.59 -30.00 4.03
C LEU A 90 7.75 -30.86 5.29
N GLN A 91 6.88 -30.71 6.30
CA GLN A 91 6.83 -31.61 7.45
C GLN A 91 5.99 -32.88 7.18
N ASP A 92 5.07 -32.85 6.21
CA ASP A 92 4.33 -34.04 5.79
C ASP A 92 5.20 -34.87 4.82
N PRO A 93 5.50 -36.15 5.14
CA PRO A 93 6.37 -36.98 4.30
C PRO A 93 5.87 -37.19 2.86
N LYS A 94 4.55 -37.18 2.64
CA LYS A 94 3.96 -37.37 1.31
C LYS A 94 4.08 -36.10 0.48
N GLU A 95 3.79 -34.95 1.07
CA GLU A 95 3.92 -33.66 0.39
C GLU A 95 5.37 -33.33 0.10
N PHE A 96 6.29 -33.67 1.02
CA PHE A 96 7.73 -33.57 0.81
C PHE A 96 8.18 -34.41 -0.40
N LEU A 97 7.72 -35.66 -0.52
CA LEU A 97 8.10 -36.55 -1.62
C LEU A 97 7.67 -35.99 -2.98
N GLU A 98 6.47 -35.40 -3.06
CA GLU A 98 5.98 -34.76 -4.28
C GLU A 98 6.78 -33.50 -4.63
N ALA A 99 7.04 -32.62 -3.66
CA ALA A 99 7.90 -31.45 -3.86
C ALA A 99 9.30 -31.86 -4.34
N TYR A 100 9.88 -32.92 -3.75
CA TYR A 100 11.17 -33.46 -4.15
C TYR A 100 11.18 -33.99 -5.59
N ARG A 101 10.15 -34.71 -6.04
CA ARG A 101 10.03 -35.20 -7.43
C ARG A 101 9.98 -34.06 -8.43
N ILE A 102 9.26 -32.99 -8.11
CA ILE A 102 9.17 -31.79 -8.95
C ILE A 102 10.52 -31.10 -9.01
N ALA A 103 11.18 -30.88 -7.88
CA ALA A 103 12.52 -30.30 -7.84
C ALA A 103 13.53 -31.16 -8.63
N LYS A 104 13.44 -32.49 -8.51
CA LYS A 104 14.25 -33.46 -9.26
C LYS A 104 14.10 -33.26 -10.77
N SER A 105 12.86 -33.17 -11.27
CA SER A 105 12.61 -33.02 -12.71
C SER A 105 13.13 -31.69 -13.25
N MET A 106 13.13 -30.63 -12.43
CA MET A 106 13.62 -29.31 -12.81
C MET A 106 15.15 -29.23 -12.93
N ILE A 107 15.87 -29.90 -12.03
CA ILE A 107 17.34 -29.82 -11.96
C ILE A 107 18.00 -30.93 -12.81
N GLY A 108 17.27 -32.00 -13.12
CA GLY A 108 17.81 -33.16 -13.85
C GLY A 108 18.85 -33.94 -13.03
N ALA A 109 18.83 -33.80 -11.71
CA ALA A 109 19.77 -34.47 -10.82
C ALA A 109 19.30 -35.90 -10.50
N ASP A 110 20.19 -36.86 -10.66
CA ASP A 110 20.02 -38.17 -10.05
C ASP A 110 20.39 -38.10 -8.56
N PRO A 111 19.53 -38.59 -7.64
CA PRO A 111 19.87 -38.61 -6.23
C PRO A 111 21.14 -39.42 -6.01
N PRO A 112 22.06 -38.96 -5.12
CA PRO A 112 23.07 -39.85 -4.61
C PRO A 112 22.37 -41.03 -3.92
N ALA A 113 22.88 -42.25 -4.11
CA ALA A 113 22.34 -43.43 -3.47
C ALA A 113 22.39 -43.23 -1.95
N ILE A 114 21.22 -43.10 -1.32
CA ILE A 114 21.10 -43.11 0.13
C ILE A 114 21.07 -44.59 0.50
N GLU A 115 22.19 -45.11 0.98
CA GLU A 115 22.20 -46.40 1.69
C GLU A 115 21.39 -46.22 2.97
N LEU A 116 20.12 -46.62 2.90
CA LEU A 116 19.28 -46.75 4.09
C LEU A 116 19.90 -47.88 4.92
N GLU A 117 20.62 -47.55 6.00
CA GLU A 117 20.94 -48.51 7.08
C GLU A 117 19.64 -48.91 7.79
N ALA A 118 18.80 -49.64 7.07
CA ALA A 118 17.64 -50.34 7.60
C ALA A 118 18.11 -51.76 7.95
N GLU A 119 18.71 -51.94 9.15
CA GLU A 119 18.76 -53.27 9.80
C GLU A 119 19.27 -53.31 11.25
N ARG A 120 19.73 -52.21 11.88
CA ARG A 120 20.27 -52.28 13.26
C ARG A 120 19.26 -52.06 14.37
N ARG A 121 18.10 -52.72 14.34
CA ARG A 121 17.25 -52.76 15.56
C ARG A 121 16.33 -53.96 15.73
N ASP A 122 16.55 -55.02 14.96
CA ASP A 122 15.87 -56.31 15.18
C ASP A 122 16.80 -57.37 15.80
N ALA A 123 18.03 -56.99 16.20
CA ALA A 123 19.03 -57.89 16.79
C ALA A 123 19.29 -57.67 18.30
N GLU A 124 18.52 -56.81 18.99
CA GLU A 124 18.71 -56.57 20.44
C GLU A 124 17.52 -57.00 21.30
N PHE A 125 16.66 -57.90 20.79
CA PHE A 125 15.60 -58.52 21.58
C PHE A 125 15.47 -60.02 21.30
N SER A 126 16.57 -60.75 21.44
CA SER A 126 16.54 -62.18 21.76
C SER A 126 17.87 -62.60 22.35
N ASP A 127 17.78 -63.25 23.51
CA ASP A 127 18.82 -64.00 24.22
C ASP A 127 19.65 -63.20 25.24
N ASP A 128 19.09 -63.05 26.44
CA ASP A 128 19.80 -63.49 27.66
C ASP A 128 18.77 -63.92 28.73
N ASP A 129 18.93 -65.19 29.15
CA ASP A 129 18.32 -66.01 30.22
C ASP A 129 17.11 -65.51 31.06
#